data_AF-A0A0E3UND1-F1
#
_entry.id   AF-A0A0E3UND1-F1
#
_cell.length_a   1.000
_cell.length_b   1.000
_cell.length_c   1.000
_cell.angle_alpha   90.00
_cell.angle_beta   90.00
_cell.angle_gamma   90.00
#
_symmetry.space_group_name_H-M   'P 1'
#
loop_
_entity.id
_entity.type
_entity.pdbx_description
1 polymer ?
#
loop_
_entity_poly.entity_id
_entity_poly.type
_entity_poly.pdbx_seq_one_letter_code
_entity_poly.pdbx_strand_id
1 'polypeptide(L)' 'MSVLFDLLGGLLALYLAYALARGEVVVKSGPGARRIERHRSPRDYWAAMAVYAVLAIALVVVF' A
#
# COMPACT_ATOMS: atom_id res chain seq x y z
N MET A 1 -15.47 15.64 1.53
CA MET A 1 -14.73 14.44 1.92
C MET A 1 -15.71 13.43 2.49
N SER A 2 -15.85 12.31 1.79
CA SER A 2 -16.72 11.23 2.25
C SER A 2 -15.98 10.48 3.35
N VAL A 3 -16.51 10.45 4.58
CA VAL A 3 -15.84 9.85 5.76
C VAL A 3 -15.29 8.45 5.48
N LEU A 4 -15.97 7.67 4.62
CA LEU A 4 -15.51 6.36 4.19
C LEU A 4 -14.16 6.39 3.44
N PHE A 5 -13.98 7.30 2.48
CA PHE A 5 -12.74 7.36 1.69
C PHE A 5 -11.56 7.88 2.51
N ASP A 6 -11.81 8.84 3.42
CA ASP A 6 -10.79 9.29 4.38
C ASP A 6 -10.31 8.14 5.27
N LEU A 7 -11.24 7.33 5.79
CA LEU A 7 -10.92 6.15 6.59
C LEU A 7 -10.14 5.12 5.79
N LEU A 8 -10.53 4.83 4.55
CA LEU A 8 -9.83 3.90 3.68
C LEU A 8 -8.42 4.39 3.31
N GLY A 9 -8.28 5.67 2.98
CA GLY A 9 -7.00 6.31 2.70
C GLY A 9 -6.08 6.31 3.91
N GLY A 10 -6.62 6.67 5.09
CA GLY A 10 -5.89 6.62 6.35
C GLY A 10 -5.45 5.21 6.73
N LEU A 11 -6.33 4.21 6.56
CA LEU A 11 -6.00 2.81 6.80
C LEU A 11 -4.91 2.31 5.83
N LEU A 12 -4.97 2.68 4.56
CA LEU A 12 -3.96 2.32 3.57
C LEU A 12 -2.61 2.99 3.87
N ALA A 13 -2.62 4.25 4.33
CA ALA A 13 -1.42 4.94 4.78
C ALA A 13 -0.81 4.26 6.03
N LEU A 14 -1.64 3.83 6.98
CA LEU A 14 -1.20 3.07 8.15
C LEU A 14 -0.59 1.72 7.74
N TYR A 15 -1.22 1.04 6.78
CA TYR A 15 -0.70 -0.20 6.21
C TYR A 15 0.67 0.00 5.54
N LEU A 16 0.85 1.10 4.80
CA LEU A 16 2.15 1.45 4.21
C LEU A 16 3.22 1.65 5.30
N ALA A 17 2.92 2.38 6.37
CA ALA A 17 3.87 2.57 7.47
C ALA A 17 4.26 1.24 8.11
N TYR A 18 3.29 0.34 8.30
CA TYR A 18 3.52 -1.01 8.77
C TYR A 18 4.40 -1.83 7.82
N ALA A 19 4.11 -1.80 6.52
CA ALA A 19 4.88 -2.50 5.49
C ALA A 19 6.31 -1.95 5.38
N LEU A 20 6.50 -0.65 5.63
CA LEU A 20 7.81 0.00 5.69
C LEU A 20 8.63 -0.49 6.87
N ALA A 21 8.02 -0.55 8.07
CA ALA A 21 8.67 -1.01 9.29
C ALA A 21 9.06 -2.50 9.21
N ARG A 22 8.21 -3.33 8.60
CA ARG A 22 8.43 -4.77 8.46
C ARG A 22 9.31 -5.14 7.26
N GLY A 23 9.48 -4.21 6.31
CA GLY A 23 10.24 -4.44 5.08
C GLY A 23 9.56 -5.43 4.12
N GLU A 24 8.26 -5.60 4.23
CA GLU A 24 7.46 -6.51 3.41
C GLU A 24 6.10 -5.90 3.08
N VAL A 25 5.63 -6.14 1.86
CA VAL A 25 4.34 -5.67 1.36
C VAL A 25 3.56 -6.84 0.79
N VAL A 26 2.26 -6.88 1.06
CA VAL A 26 1.34 -7.87 0.52
C VAL A 26 0.69 -7.25 -0.70
N VAL A 27 0.88 -7.87 -1.85
CA VAL A 27 0.23 -7.48 -3.10
C VAL A 27 -0.67 -8.59 -3.59
N LYS A 28 -1.75 -8.24 -4.26
CA LYS A 28 -2.54 -9.24 -4.99
C LYS A 28 -1.79 -9.62 -6.26
N SER A 29 -1.51 -10.90 -6.45
CA SER A 29 -0.78 -11.42 -7.61
C SER A 29 -1.33 -12.78 -8.00
N GLY A 30 -2.04 -12.86 -9.12
CA GLY A 30 -2.68 -14.08 -9.59
C GLY A 30 -3.92 -14.46 -8.76
N PRO A 31 -4.17 -15.77 -8.52
CA PRO A 31 -5.33 -16.23 -7.73
C PRO A 31 -5.27 -15.84 -6.24
N GLY A 32 -4.12 -15.34 -5.76
CA GLY A 32 -3.88 -15.12 -4.33
C GLY A 32 -3.13 -13.83 -4.00
N ALA A 33 -2.81 -13.69 -2.72
CA ALA A 33 -1.91 -12.65 -2.22
C ALA A 33 -0.47 -13.16 -2.26
N ARG A 34 0.44 -12.30 -2.70
CA ARG A 34 1.88 -12.53 -2.70
C ARG A 34 2.55 -11.56 -1.74
N ARG A 35 3.42 -12.07 -0.88
CA ARG A 35 4.33 -11.26 -0.06
C ARG A 35 5.56 -10.90 -0.86
N ILE A 36 5.90 -9.63 -0.89
CA ILE A 36 7.12 -9.10 -1.49
C ILE A 36 7.95 -8.50 -0.37
N GLU A 37 9.15 -9.06 -0.19
CA GLU A 37 10.10 -8.59 0.81
C GLU A 37 11.12 -7.67 0.15
N ARG A 38 11.45 -6.55 0.81
CA ARG A 38 12.36 -5.52 0.32
C ARG A 38 13.74 -6.07 -0.03
N HIS A 39 14.24 -7.05 0.72
CA HIS A 39 15.57 -7.62 0.52
C HIS A 39 15.61 -8.62 -0.65
N ARG A 40 14.50 -9.31 -0.93
CA ARG A 40 14.42 -10.31 -2.01
C ARG A 40 14.12 -9.67 -3.37
N SER A 41 13.27 -8.64 -3.39
CA SER A 41 12.83 -8.00 -4.63
C SER A 41 12.60 -6.51 -4.40
N PRO A 42 13.67 -5.70 -4.25
CA PRO A 42 13.58 -4.30 -3.85
C PRO A 42 12.80 -3.44 -4.86
N ARG A 43 12.95 -3.71 -6.16
CA ARG A 43 12.21 -2.97 -7.21
C ARG A 43 10.70 -3.19 -7.09
N ASP A 44 10.27 -4.45 -7.02
CA ASP A 44 8.85 -4.79 -6.91
C ASP A 44 8.23 -4.27 -5.61
N TYR A 45 9.00 -4.32 -4.51
CA TYR A 45 8.59 -3.77 -3.22
C TYR A 45 8.31 -2.27 -3.34
N TRP A 46 9.26 -1.49 -3.85
CA TRP A 46 9.10 -0.03 -3.99
C TRP A 46 8.01 0.34 -4.99
N ALA A 47 7.85 -0.42 -6.08
CA ALA A 47 6.77 -0.21 -7.04
C ALA A 47 5.39 -0.39 -6.38
N ALA A 48 5.20 -1.47 -5.62
CA ALA A 48 3.97 -1.71 -4.88
C ALA A 48 3.70 -0.61 -3.84
N MET A 49 4.72 -0.23 -3.07
CA MET A 49 4.63 0.85 -2.09
C MET A 49 4.24 2.18 -2.74
N ALA A 50 4.82 2.52 -3.89
CA ALA A 50 4.50 3.74 -4.62
C ALA A 50 3.04 3.75 -5.10
N VAL A 51 2.55 2.64 -5.67
CA VAL A 51 1.15 2.52 -6.10
C VAL A 51 0.19 2.68 -4.93
N TYR A 52 0.45 2.03 -3.80
CA TYR A 52 -0.38 2.17 -2.61
C TYR A 52 -0.31 3.56 -2.00
N ALA A 53 0.83 4.25 -2.05
CA ALA A 53 0.96 5.62 -1.59
C ALA A 53 0.12 6.58 -2.45
N VAL A 54 0.21 6.46 -3.77
CA VAL A 54 -0.60 7.26 -4.70
C VAL A 54 -2.09 6.98 -4.50
N LEU A 55 -2.48 5.72 -4.31
CA LEU A 55 -3.87 5.35 -4.04
C LEU A 55 -4.37 5.93 -2.71
N ALA A 56 -3.56 5.89 -1.65
CA ALA A 56 -3.92 6.48 -0.35
C ALA A 56 -4.16 7.99 -0.48
N ILE A 57 -3.29 8.69 -1.21
CA ILE A 57 -3.46 10.12 -1.50
C ILE A 57 -4.72 10.36 -2.33
N ALA A 58 -4.96 9.56 -3.38
CA ALA A 58 -6.15 9.71 -4.21
C ALA A 58 -7.44 9.53 -3.40
N LEU A 59 -7.49 8.56 -2.49
CA LEU A 59 -8.64 8.32 -1.62
C LEU A 59 -8.98 9.52 -0.72
N VAL A 60 -7.98 10.25 -0.24
CA VAL A 60 -8.19 11.38 0.68
C VAL A 60 -8.41 12.71 -0.06
N VAL A 61 -7.71 12.92 -1.18
CA VAL A 61 -7.67 14.22 -1.87
C VAL A 61 -8.68 14.31 -3.01
N VAL A 62 -8.98 13.20 -3.69
CA VAL A 62 -9.82 13.19 -4.90
C VAL A 62 -11.27 12.77 -4.62
N PHE A 63 -11.50 11.86 -3.67
CA PHE A 63 -12.82 11.30 -3.33
C PHE A 63 -13.40 11.86 -2.02
#